data_AF-A0A7V3FWD3-F1
#
_entry.id   AF-A0A7V3FWD3-F1
#
_cell.length_a   1.000
_cell.length_b   1.000
_cell.length_c   1.000
_cell.angle_alpha   90.00
_cell.angle_beta   90.00
_cell.angle_gamma   90.00
#
_symmetry.space_group_name_H-M   'P 1'
#
loop_
_entity.id
_entity.type
_entity.pdbx_description
1 polymer ?
#
loop_
_entity_poly.entity_id
_entity_poly.type
_entity_poly.pdbx_seq_one_letter_code
_entity_poly.pdbx_strand_id
1 'polypeptide(L)'
;AKFNIRIYAIGVGTIGEAPYPFQTPFGIRYQMVPVEIDENILKQIAQTTGGKYFRATNNKKLAEIYNEIDKMEKTRVEVTSYRHAKELYFWWAFLGMTLILAEVIISKTYLKIIP
;
A
#
# COMPACT_ATOMS: atom_id res chain seq x y z
N ALA A 1 -24.88 -4.02 -10.65
CA ALA A 1 -23.63 -3.65 -9.96
C ALA A 1 -23.76 -4.01 -8.48
N LYS A 2 -23.19 -5.14 -8.03
CA LYS A 2 -23.32 -5.65 -6.64
C LYS A 2 -22.16 -5.27 -5.73
N PHE A 3 -21.07 -4.72 -6.28
CA PHE A 3 -19.89 -4.30 -5.52
C PHE A 3 -19.51 -2.89 -5.97
N ASN A 4 -19.27 -1.99 -5.01
CA ASN A 4 -18.84 -0.61 -5.23
C ASN A 4 -17.35 -0.55 -5.63
N ILE A 5 -16.96 -1.33 -6.63
CA ILE A 5 -15.58 -1.48 -7.10
C ILE A 5 -15.45 -0.74 -8.43
N ARG A 6 -14.52 0.21 -8.49
CA ARG A 6 -14.15 0.95 -9.71
C ARG A 6 -12.95 0.26 -10.34
N ILE A 7 -13.02 -0.05 -11.63
CA ILE A 7 -11.90 -0.66 -12.38
C ILE A 7 -11.30 0.38 -13.31
N TYR A 8 -10.02 0.68 -13.15
CA TYR A 8 -9.24 1.52 -14.05
C TYR A 8 -8.41 0.64 -14.98
N ALA A 9 -8.62 0.77 -16.28
CA ALA A 9 -7.90 -0.01 -17.29
C ALA A 9 -6.73 0.81 -17.84
N ILE A 10 -5.51 0.28 -17.76
CA ILE A 10 -4.30 0.97 -18.25
C ILE A 10 -3.68 0.13 -19.38
N GLY A 11 -3.77 0.63 -20.61
CA GLY A 11 -3.13 0.00 -21.77
C GLY A 11 -1.66 0.41 -21.87
N VAL A 12 -0.74 -0.48 -21.51
CA VAL A 12 0.71 -0.28 -21.61
C VAL A 12 1.23 -0.82 -22.93
N GLY A 13 1.91 0.00 -23.72
CA GLY A 13 2.56 -0.43 -24.95
C GLY A 13 2.92 0.71 -25.88
N THR A 14 3.90 0.47 -26.74
CA THR A 14 4.23 1.34 -27.88
C THR A 14 3.19 1.15 -28.98
N ILE A 15 2.89 2.22 -29.72
CA ILE A 15 1.96 2.17 -30.87
C ILE A 15 2.74 1.63 -32.07
N GLY A 16 2.24 0.58 -32.71
CA GLY A 16 2.86 -0.03 -33.89
C GLY A 16 3.26 -1.48 -33.63
N GLU A 17 4.53 -1.80 -33.82
CA GLU A 17 5.04 -3.18 -33.77
C GLU A 17 5.96 -3.37 -32.56
N ALA A 18 5.90 -4.55 -31.94
CA ALA A 18 6.83 -4.95 -30.89
C ALA A 18 7.57 -6.23 -31.31
N PRO A 19 8.87 -6.37 -30.95
CA PRO A 19 9.63 -7.57 -31.23
C PRO A 19 9.11 -8.73 -30.36
N TYR A 20 8.47 -9.70 -30.99
CA TYR A 20 7.97 -10.90 -30.34
C TYR A 20 8.89 -12.10 -30.63
N PRO A 21 9.31 -12.87 -29.60
CA PRO A 21 10.17 -14.04 -29.80
C PRO A 21 9.35 -15.22 -30.33
N PHE A 22 9.67 -15.68 -31.54
CA PHE A 22 9.15 -16.92 -32.11
C PHE A 22 10.16 -18.04 -31.95
N GLN A 23 9.71 -19.21 -31.46
CA GLN A 23 10.54 -20.41 -31.46
C GLN A 23 10.55 -21.01 -32.86
N THR A 24 11.74 -21.13 -33.44
CA THR A 24 11.96 -21.85 -34.70
C THR A 24 12.87 -23.06 -34.44
N PRO A 25 12.90 -24.05 -35.35
CA PRO A 25 13.78 -25.22 -35.22
C PRO A 25 15.28 -24.86 -35.10
N PHE A 26 15.67 -23.64 -35.46
CA PHE A 26 17.04 -23.11 -35.40
C PHE A 26 17.28 -22.11 -34.25
N GLY A 27 16.33 -21.90 -33.33
CA GLY A 27 16.45 -21.01 -32.18
C GLY A 27 15.34 -19.96 -32.06
N ILE A 28 15.55 -18.96 -31.20
CA ILE A 28 14.60 -17.86 -30.98
C ILE A 28 14.85 -16.77 -32.03
N ARG A 29 13.83 -16.45 -32.82
CA ARG A 29 13.86 -15.34 -33.79
C ARG A 29 12.87 -14.27 -33.37
N TYR A 30 13.33 -13.02 -33.31
CA TYR A 30 12.45 -11.88 -33.02
C TYR A 30 11.82 -11.39 -34.32
N GLN A 31 10.50 -11.29 -34.34
CA GLN A 31 9.75 -10.69 -35.45
C GLN A 31 8.92 -9.52 -34.94
N MET A 32 8.87 -8.45 -35.72
CA MET A 32 7.97 -7.31 -35.47
C MET A 32 6.54 -7.81 -35.66
N VAL A 33 5.75 -7.82 -34.58
CA VAL A 33 4.32 -8.16 -34.62
C VAL A 33 3.53 -6.92 -34.25
N PRO A 34 2.45 -6.58 -34.98
CA PRO A 34 1.58 -5.48 -34.61
C PRO A 34 1.01 -5.71 -33.20
N VAL A 35 1.15 -4.69 -32.35
CA VAL A 35 0.61 -4.71 -31.00
C VAL A 35 -0.87 -4.32 -31.08
N GLU A 36 -1.72 -5.32 -31.22
CA GLU A 36 -3.17 -5.15 -31.13
C GLU A 36 -3.59 -5.03 -29.67
N ILE A 37 -3.84 -3.79 -29.23
CA ILE A 37 -4.48 -3.53 -27.94
C ILE A 37 -5.92 -3.15 -28.23
N ASP A 38 -6.86 -3.99 -27.79
CA ASP A 38 -8.29 -3.72 -27.88
C ASP A 38 -8.72 -2.64 -26.88
N GLU A 39 -8.41 -1.40 -27.23
CA GLU A 39 -8.76 -0.23 -26.41
C GLU A 39 -10.27 -0.11 -26.21
N ASN A 40 -11.07 -0.63 -27.14
CA ASN A 40 -12.53 -0.61 -27.08
C ASN A 40 -13.06 -1.46 -25.92
N ILE A 41 -12.53 -2.68 -25.76
CA ILE A 41 -12.93 -3.59 -24.67
C ILE A 41 -12.50 -2.99 -23.32
N LEU A 42 -11.27 -2.49 -23.24
CA LEU A 42 -10.73 -1.87 -22.02
C LEU A 42 -11.55 -0.63 -21.61
N LYS A 43 -11.95 0.20 -22.57
CA LYS A 43 -12.86 1.33 -22.34
C LYS A 43 -14.22 0.86 -21.84
N GLN A 44 -14.79 -0.18 -22.42
CA GLN A 44 -16.10 -0.70 -22.03
C GLN A 44 -16.07 -1.25 -20.60
N ILE A 45 -15.03 -1.98 -20.19
CA ILE A 45 -14.86 -2.49 -18.83
C ILE A 45 -14.73 -1.33 -17.82
N ALA A 46 -13.88 -0.35 -18.13
CA ALA A 46 -13.69 0.81 -17.26
C ALA A 46 -15.01 1.60 -17.11
N GLN A 47 -15.73 1.86 -18.20
CA GLN A 47 -17.01 2.56 -18.17
C GLN A 47 -18.09 1.79 -17.40
N THR A 48 -18.17 0.47 -17.57
CA THR A 48 -19.16 -0.38 -16.89
C THR A 48 -18.99 -0.36 -15.37
N THR A 49 -17.75 -0.15 -14.89
CA THR A 49 -17.41 -0.09 -13.46
C THR A 49 -17.29 1.33 -12.91
N GLY A 50 -17.53 2.36 -13.72
CA GLY A 50 -17.40 3.76 -13.32
C GLY A 50 -15.95 4.25 -13.14
N GLY A 51 -14.97 3.49 -13.64
CA GLY A 51 -13.57 3.92 -13.74
C GLY A 51 -13.26 4.61 -15.07
N LYS A 52 -11.97 4.79 -15.36
CA LYS A 52 -11.48 5.40 -16.61
C LYS A 52 -10.43 4.52 -17.29
N TYR A 53 -10.36 4.64 -18.60
CA TYR A 53 -9.31 4.04 -19.42
C TYR A 53 -8.15 5.03 -19.63
N PHE A 54 -6.92 4.56 -19.47
CA PHE A 54 -5.72 5.34 -19.69
C PHE A 54 -4.73 4.62 -20.61
N ARG A 55 -4.02 5.38 -21.46
CA ARG A 55 -2.97 4.85 -22.36
C ARG A 55 -1.59 5.28 -21.85
N ALA A 56 -0.80 4.32 -21.41
CA ALA A 56 0.56 4.56 -20.96
C ALA A 56 1.56 4.17 -22.06
N THR A 57 2.07 5.16 -22.78
CA THR A 57 3.09 4.95 -23.84
C THR A 57 4.51 4.90 -23.27
N ASN A 58 4.72 5.34 -22.03
CA ASN A 58 6.03 5.38 -21.38
C ASN A 58 5.86 5.37 -19.85
N ASN A 59 6.92 5.03 -19.12
CA ASN A 59 6.93 4.94 -17.65
C ASN A 59 6.57 6.27 -16.97
N LYS A 60 6.97 7.42 -17.55
CA LYS A 60 6.59 8.74 -17.04
C LYS A 60 5.07 8.96 -17.06
N LYS A 61 4.42 8.65 -18.18
CA LYS A 61 2.95 8.74 -18.30
C LYS A 61 2.25 7.78 -17.36
N LEU A 62 2.81 6.58 -17.16
CA LEU A 62 2.25 5.61 -16.21
C LEU A 62 2.24 6.20 -14.78
N ALA A 63 3.34 6.82 -14.35
CA ALA A 63 3.42 7.50 -13.05
C ALA A 63 2.44 8.68 -12.94
N GLU A 64 2.27 9.47 -13.99
CA GLU A 64 1.28 10.56 -14.03
C GLU A 64 -0.15 10.03 -13.89
N ILE A 65 -0.50 8.94 -14.59
CA ILE A 65 -1.80 8.28 -14.50
C ILE A 65 -2.06 7.79 -13.07
N TYR A 66 -1.08 7.15 -12.42
CA TYR A 66 -1.22 6.73 -11.02
C TYR A 66 -1.45 7.92 -10.08
N ASN A 67 -0.72 9.02 -10.27
CA ASN A 67 -0.92 10.24 -9.48
C ASN A 67 -2.31 10.87 -9.71
N GLU A 68 -2.84 10.79 -10.92
CA GLU A 68 -4.18 11.29 -11.23
C GLU A 68 -5.26 10.42 -10.58
N ILE A 69 -5.11 9.09 -10.64
CA ILE A 69 -6.00 8.13 -9.97
C ILE A 69 -5.98 8.37 -8.46
N ASP A 70 -4.81 8.53 -7.85
CA ASP A 70 -4.66 8.81 -6.42
C ASP A 70 -5.35 10.11 -5.98
N LYS A 71 -5.27 11.16 -6.81
CA LYS A 71 -5.99 12.42 -6.55
C LYS A 71 -7.52 12.27 -6.62
N MET A 72 -8.02 11.46 -7.55
CA MET A 72 -9.46 11.23 -7.74
C MET A 72 -10.03 10.27 -6.69
N GLU A 73 -9.27 9.24 -6.33
CA GLU A 73 -9.62 8.21 -5.35
C GLU A 73 -8.98 8.50 -3.99
N LYS A 74 -9.08 9.75 -3.51
CA LYS A 74 -8.82 10.09 -2.10
C LYS A 74 -9.91 9.49 -1.20
N THR A 75 -10.05 8.17 -1.22
CA THR A 75 -10.79 7.46 -0.20
C THR A 75 -9.90 7.36 1.01
N ARG A 76 -10.39 7.96 2.10
CA ARG A 76 -9.77 8.06 3.42
C ARG A 76 -8.92 6.83 3.68
N VAL A 77 -7.64 7.07 3.92
CA VAL A 77 -6.83 6.11 4.63
C VAL A 77 -7.46 6.04 6.03
N GLU A 78 -8.52 5.22 6.17
CA GLU A 78 -8.68 4.42 7.37
C GLU A 78 -7.48 3.49 7.33
N VAL A 79 -6.32 4.07 7.64
CA VAL A 79 -5.30 3.32 8.33
C VAL A 79 -6.10 2.85 9.53
N THR A 80 -6.54 1.61 9.50
CA THR A 80 -6.46 0.75 10.66
C THR A 80 -4.99 0.74 11.06
N SER A 81 -4.49 1.90 11.48
CA SER A 81 -3.22 2.09 12.11
C SER A 81 -3.49 1.34 13.38
N TYR A 82 -3.00 0.11 13.39
CA TYR A 82 -2.89 -0.72 14.56
C TYR A 82 -2.65 0.23 15.70
N ARG A 83 -3.67 0.36 16.56
CA ARG A 83 -3.67 1.27 17.68
C ARG A 83 -2.43 0.88 18.45
N HIS A 84 -1.32 1.59 18.24
CA HIS A 84 -0.12 1.40 19.02
C HIS A 84 -0.53 1.93 20.38
N ALA A 85 -1.12 1.03 21.17
CA ALA A 85 -1.35 1.21 22.58
C ALA A 85 0.04 1.40 23.16
N LYS A 86 0.45 2.67 23.23
CA LYS A 86 1.68 3.04 23.91
C LYS A 86 1.43 2.67 25.36
N GLU A 87 2.05 1.60 25.80
CA GLU A 87 1.91 1.02 27.14
C GLU A 87 2.47 2.01 28.17
N LEU A 88 1.69 3.04 28.50
CA LEU A 88 2.03 4.04 29.52
C LEU A 88 2.06 3.46 30.95
N TYR A 89 1.74 2.17 31.14
CA TYR A 89 1.74 1.54 32.45
C TYR A 89 3.13 1.46 33.08
N PHE A 90 4.20 1.48 32.27
CA PHE A 90 5.57 1.32 32.76
C PHE A 90 5.96 2.43 33.77
N TRP A 91 5.51 3.66 33.53
CA TRP A 91 5.78 4.79 34.43
C TRP A 91 5.09 4.63 35.78
N TRP A 92 3.81 4.23 35.77
CA TRP A 92 3.03 4.00 36.99
C TRP A 92 3.53 2.77 37.77
N ALA A 93 3.92 1.70 37.08
CA ALA A 93 4.51 0.52 37.70
C ALA A 93 5.85 0.84 38.38
N PHE A 94 6.70 1.66 37.74
CA PHE A 94 7.97 2.09 38.33
C PHE A 94 7.74 2.94 39.58
N LEU A 95 6.79 3.89 39.54
CA LEU A 95 6.44 4.74 40.67
C LEU A 95 5.94 3.90 41.87
N GLY A 96 5.10 2.90 41.62
CA GLY A 96 4.64 1.94 42.65
C GLY A 96 5.78 1.12 43.24
N MET A 97 6.69 0.60 42.41
CA MET A 97 7.88 -0.13 42.87
C MET A 97 8.78 0.73 43.76
N THR A 98 9.01 2.00 43.38
CA THR A 98 9.79 2.94 44.19
C THR A 98 9.14 3.22 45.54
N LEU A 99 7.81 3.35 45.58
CA LEU A 99 7.08 3.65 46.81
C LEU A 99 7.14 2.49 47.81
N ILE A 100 7.02 1.24 47.34
CA ILE A 100 7.19 0.03 48.15
C ILE A 100 8.63 -0.08 48.66
N LEU A 101 9.63 0.17 47.82
CA LEU A 101 11.03 0.18 48.24
C LEU A 101 11.30 1.25 49.30
N ALA A 102 10.73 2.45 49.13
CA ALA A 102 10.84 3.52 50.10
C ALA A 102 10.18 3.14 51.43
N GLU A 103 9.00 2.54 51.41
CA GLU A 103 8.33 2.02 52.61
C GLU A 103 9.18 0.97 53.32
N VAL A 104 9.75 0.01 52.61
CA VAL A 104 10.62 -1.02 53.20
C VAL A 104 11.87 -0.40 53.81
N ILE A 105 12.51 0.55 53.13
CA ILE A 105 13.69 1.25 53.65
C ILE A 105 13.33 2.06 54.89
N ILE A 106 12.23 2.81 54.86
CA ILE A 106 11.76 3.60 56.00
C ILE A 106 11.40 2.67 57.14
N SER A 107 10.62 1.62 56.92
CA SER A 107 10.26 0.64 57.94
C SER A 107 11.49 -0.03 58.55
N LYS A 108 12.44 -0.51 57.73
CA LYS A 108 13.69 -1.13 58.22
C LYS A 108 14.64 -0.15 58.90
N THR A 109 14.61 1.14 58.55
CA THR A 109 15.47 2.18 59.13
C THR A 109 14.85 2.79 60.38
N TYR A 110 13.54 3.03 60.39
CA TYR A 110 12.78 3.56 61.54
C TYR A 110 12.57 2.50 62.63
N LEU A 111 12.32 1.22 62.31
CA LEU A 111 12.26 0.14 63.31
C LEU A 111 13.61 -0.21 63.93
N LYS A 112 14.71 0.42 63.48
CA LYS A 112 16.03 0.32 64.12
C LYS A 112 16.38 1.54 64.97
N ILE A 113 15.57 2.61 64.93
CA ILE A 113 15.87 3.91 65.56
C ILE A 113 14.93 4.22 66.73
N ILE A 114 13.85 3.47 66.92
CA ILE A 114 12.97 3.55 68.10
C ILE A 114 12.98 2.15 68.75
N PRO A 115 13.24 2.06 70.08
CA PRO A 115 14.10 1.06 70.74
C PRO A 115 13.60 -0.39 70.72
#